data_AF-A0A841JDK6-F1
#
_entry.id   AF-A0A841JDK6-F1
#
_cell.length_a   1.000
_cell.length_b   1.000
_cell.length_c   1.000
_cell.angle_alpha   90.00
_cell.angle_beta   90.00
_cell.angle_gamma   90.00
#
_symmetry.space_group_name_H-M   'P 1'
#
loop_
_entity.id
_entity.type
_entity.pdbx_description
1 polymer ?
#
loop_
_entity_poly.entity_id
_entity_poly.type
_entity_poly.pdbx_seq_one_letter_code
_entity_poly.pdbx_strand_id
1 'polypeptide(L)'
;MKNPATLVLKHPDGSSRAIIVEPMLWPNLTDTGTYKIYKTAIDNESALFTEALEIDEDKPALPDEVNPDYLGSITTEPMRQQWKYTGDLLSPDEQQQIAHFIQKQEF
;
A
#
# COMPACT_ATOMS: atom_id res chain seq x y z
N MET A 1 -0.48 -10.96 -12.48
CA MET A 1 -0.51 -10.95 -11.01
C MET A 1 0.11 -9.64 -10.57
N LYS A 2 -0.60 -8.84 -9.75
CA LYS A 2 -0.04 -7.60 -9.21
C LYS A 2 0.71 -7.93 -7.92
N ASN A 3 1.97 -7.53 -7.85
CA ASN A 3 2.80 -7.72 -6.68
C ASN A 3 2.79 -6.44 -5.83
N PRO A 4 3.07 -6.53 -4.52
CA PRO A 4 3.35 -5.36 -3.71
C PRO A 4 4.46 -4.52 -4.36
N ALA A 5 4.33 -3.20 -4.27
CA ALA A 5 5.31 -2.28 -4.85
C ALA A 5 5.62 -1.13 -3.89
N THR A 6 6.88 -0.70 -3.91
CA THR A 6 7.31 0.46 -3.12
C THR A 6 7.09 1.75 -3.91
N LEU A 7 6.53 2.76 -3.25
CA LEU A 7 6.37 4.11 -3.79
C LEU A 7 7.02 5.13 -2.84
N VAL A 8 7.71 6.11 -3.40
CA VAL A 8 8.22 7.27 -2.64
C VAL A 8 7.23 8.42 -2.78
N LEU A 9 6.60 8.78 -1.67
CA LEU A 9 5.74 9.96 -1.57
C LEU A 9 6.60 11.19 -1.36
N LYS A 10 6.25 12.26 -2.07
CA LYS A 10 6.90 13.57 -1.92
C LYS A 10 6.00 14.49 -1.14
N HIS A 11 6.55 15.14 -0.12
CA HIS A 11 5.83 16.12 0.68
C HIS A 11 6.10 17.55 0.18
N PRO A 12 5.18 18.51 0.40
CA PRO A 12 5.36 19.90 0.01
C PRO A 12 6.55 20.60 0.68
N ASP A 13 6.96 20.13 1.85
CA ASP A 13 8.11 20.63 2.60
C ASP A 13 9.46 20.16 2.02
N GLY A 14 9.44 19.36 0.95
CA GLY A 14 10.62 18.79 0.31
C GLY A 14 11.09 17.47 0.93
N SER A 15 10.47 17.00 2.01
CA SER A 15 10.72 15.67 2.55
C SER A 15 10.07 14.58 1.69
N SER A 16 10.47 13.34 1.91
CA SER A 16 9.90 12.19 1.21
C SER A 16 9.84 10.98 2.13
N ARG A 17 8.81 10.14 1.96
CA ARG A 17 8.70 8.87 2.67
C ARG A 17 8.44 7.72 1.71
N ALA A 18 9.04 6.58 1.98
CA ALA A 18 8.80 5.37 1.22
C ALA A 18 7.67 4.56 1.88
N ILE A 19 6.73 4.10 1.06
CA ILE A 19 5.58 3.28 1.45
C ILE A 19 5.52 2.00 0.61
N ILE A 20 4.81 1.00 1.10
CA ILE A 20 4.45 -0.22 0.39
C ILE A 20 2.99 -0.11 -0.02
N VAL A 21 2.69 -0.38 -1.28
CA VAL A 21 1.34 -0.50 -1.83
C VAL A 21 1.11 -1.97 -2.16
N GLU A 22 0.23 -2.62 -1.43
CA GLU A 22 -0.06 -4.04 -1.55
C GLU A 22 -1.46 -4.25 -2.17
N PRO A 23 -1.56 -4.93 -3.33
CA PRO A 23 -2.85 -5.26 -3.92
C PRO A 23 -3.53 -6.38 -3.12
N MET A 24 -4.80 -6.18 -2.76
CA MET A 24 -5.62 -7.23 -2.20
C MET A 24 -6.14 -8.12 -3.34
N LEU A 25 -5.83 -9.41 -3.28
CA LEU A 25 -6.21 -10.38 -4.29
C LEU A 25 -7.34 -11.28 -3.79
N TRP A 26 -8.24 -11.65 -4.69
CA TRP A 26 -9.15 -12.76 -4.49
C TRP A 26 -8.37 -14.09 -4.41
N PRO A 27 -8.97 -15.18 -3.88
CA PRO A 27 -8.31 -16.49 -3.82
C PRO A 27 -7.82 -17.03 -5.17
N ASN A 28 -8.43 -16.58 -6.27
CA ASN A 28 -8.03 -16.90 -7.64
C ASN A 28 -6.93 -15.94 -8.19
N LEU A 29 -6.26 -15.19 -7.32
CA LEU A 29 -5.21 -14.22 -7.63
C LEU A 29 -5.67 -13.03 -8.51
N THR A 30 -6.98 -12.82 -8.61
CA THR A 30 -7.55 -11.67 -9.32
C THR A 30 -7.48 -10.43 -8.44
N ASP A 31 -7.06 -9.31 -9.02
CA ASP A 31 -7.06 -8.00 -8.35
C ASP A 31 -8.49 -7.62 -7.90
N THR A 32 -8.65 -7.28 -6.63
CA THR A 32 -9.93 -6.79 -6.09
C THR A 32 -10.15 -5.31 -6.40
N GLY A 33 -9.11 -4.62 -6.86
CA GLY A 33 -9.11 -3.16 -7.01
C GLY A 33 -8.88 -2.42 -5.69
N THR A 34 -8.70 -3.13 -4.57
CA THR A 34 -8.35 -2.55 -3.27
C THR A 34 -6.87 -2.73 -2.99
N TYR A 35 -6.22 -1.66 -2.55
CA TYR A 35 -4.79 -1.60 -2.30
C TYR A 35 -4.56 -1.14 -0.87
N LYS A 36 -3.88 -1.94 -0.07
CA LYS A 36 -3.47 -1.58 1.29
C LYS A 36 -2.15 -0.83 1.24
N ILE A 37 -2.00 0.15 2.12
CA ILE A 37 -0.85 1.04 2.12
C ILE A 37 -0.15 0.93 3.47
N TYR A 38 1.16 0.69 3.44
CA TYR A 38 1.97 0.51 4.64
C TYR A 38 3.20 1.41 4.62
N LYS A 39 3.74 1.77 5.79
CA LYS A 39 5.08 2.35 5.90
C LYS A 39 6.12 1.32 5.46
N THR A 40 7.22 1.78 4.85
CA THR A 40 8.39 0.90 4.70
C THR A 40 9.14 0.80 6.01
N ALA A 41 9.71 -0.37 6.30
CA ALA A 41 10.59 -0.59 7.45
C ALA A 41 11.93 0.17 7.37
N ILE A 42 12.12 1.10 6.42
CA ILE A 42 13.33 1.92 6.35
C ILE A 42 13.28 3.11 7.34
N ASP A 43 12.09 3.52 7.78
CA ASP A 43 11.93 4.54 8.83
C ASP A 43 11.99 3.96 10.26
N ASN A 44 12.10 2.63 10.38
CA ASN A 44 12.07 1.92 11.65
C ASN A 44 13.13 0.83 11.60
N GLU A 45 14.28 1.00 12.27
CA GLU A 45 15.34 -0.02 12.42
C GLU A 45 14.80 -1.31 13.06
N SER A 46 14.04 -2.10 12.29
CA SER A 46 13.50 -3.41 12.64
C SER A 46 13.20 -4.16 11.35
N ALA A 47 14.29 -4.59 10.71
CA ALA A 47 14.49 -5.90 10.08
C ALA A 47 13.25 -6.79 9.83
N LEU A 48 12.34 -6.40 8.93
CA LEU A 48 11.28 -7.31 8.47
C LEU A 48 11.19 -7.54 6.95
N PHE A 49 12.07 -6.94 6.14
CA PHE A 49 11.98 -7.09 4.67
C PHE A 49 13.33 -7.33 3.98
N THR A 50 14.23 -8.09 4.59
CA THR A 50 15.46 -8.58 3.91
C THR A 50 15.49 -10.08 3.67
N GLU A 51 14.38 -10.78 3.83
CA GLU A 51 14.25 -12.14 3.33
C GLU A 51 13.03 -12.18 2.42
N ALA A 52 13.12 -13.00 1.37
CA ALA A 52 12.05 -13.21 0.42
C ALA A 52 10.72 -13.36 1.16
N LEU A 53 9.64 -12.86 0.57
CA LEU A 53 8.28 -12.94 1.06
C LEU A 53 7.83 -14.42 1.18
N GLU A 54 8.45 -15.19 2.07
CA GLU A 54 7.91 -16.42 2.63
C GLU A 54 6.80 -15.96 3.55
N ILE A 55 5.57 -16.25 3.11
CA ILE A 55 4.39 -16.14 3.94
C ILE A 55 4.61 -17.17 5.05
N ASP A 56 5.14 -16.71 6.18
CA ASP A 56 5.24 -17.50 7.40
C ASP A 56 3.78 -17.71 7.87
N GLU A 57 3.14 -18.77 7.39
CA GLU A 57 1.73 -19.13 7.64
C GLU A 57 1.40 -19.29 9.15
N ASP A 58 2.41 -19.26 10.03
CA ASP A 58 2.29 -19.55 11.46
C ASP A 58 2.25 -18.30 12.36
N LYS A 59 2.53 -17.10 11.82
CA LYS A 59 2.33 -15.84 12.59
C LYS A 59 0.97 -15.24 12.26
N PRO A 60 0.09 -15.01 13.25
CA PRO A 60 -1.15 -14.31 12.99
C PRO A 60 -0.81 -12.92 12.45
N ALA A 61 -1.14 -12.67 11.18
CA ALA A 61 -1.06 -11.34 10.61
C ALA A 61 -1.82 -10.40 11.55
N LEU A 62 -1.12 -9.40 12.09
CA LEU A 62 -1.76 -8.40 12.93
C LEU A 62 -2.91 -7.78 12.12
N PRO A 63 -4.12 -7.63 12.69
CA PRO A 63 -5.19 -6.93 12.00
C PRO A 63 -4.71 -5.53 11.60
N ASP A 64 -5.09 -5.07 10.41
CA ASP A 64 -4.61 -3.77 9.88
C ASP A 64 -4.88 -2.61 10.85
N GLU A 65 -5.97 -2.70 11.62
CA GLU A 65 -6.37 -1.70 12.63
C GLU A 65 -5.40 -1.56 13.81
N VAL A 66 -4.59 -2.59 14.09
CA VAL A 66 -3.59 -2.57 15.17
C VAL A 66 -2.17 -2.53 14.63
N ASN A 67 -2.00 -2.53 13.31
CA ASN A 67 -0.70 -2.43 12.67
C ASN A 67 -0.26 -0.95 12.60
N PRO A 68 0.77 -0.52 13.34
CA PRO A 68 1.24 0.87 13.34
C PRO A 68 1.81 1.33 12.00
N ASP A 69 2.11 0.39 11.10
CA ASP A 69 2.58 0.67 9.75
C ASP A 69 1.44 0.82 8.75
N TYR A 70 0.21 0.41 9.09
CA TYR A 70 -0.94 0.57 8.20
C TYR A 70 -1.33 2.04 8.09
N LEU A 71 -1.31 2.55 6.85
CA LEU A 71 -1.64 3.93 6.52
C LEU A 71 -3.05 4.06 5.93
N GLY A 72 -3.77 2.96 5.69
CA GLY A 72 -5.09 2.96 5.08
C GLY A 72 -5.13 2.19 3.76
N SER A 73 -6.22 2.35 3.02
CA SER A 73 -6.42 1.66 1.75
C SER A 73 -7.02 2.55 0.67
N ILE A 74 -6.69 2.26 -0.59
CA ILE A 74 -7.34 2.86 -1.76
C ILE A 74 -8.13 1.78 -2.49
N THR A 75 -9.42 2.01 -2.68
CA THR A 75 -10.25 1.22 -3.59
C THR A 75 -10.41 1.97 -4.90
N THR A 76 -10.07 1.31 -6.00
CA THR A 76 -10.23 1.83 -7.36
C THR A 76 -11.52 1.30 -7.97
N GLU A 77 -12.19 2.15 -8.75
CA GLU A 77 -13.31 1.80 -9.61
C GLU A 77 -12.87 2.04 -11.07
N PRO A 78 -12.21 1.06 -11.72
CA PRO A 78 -11.60 1.24 -13.04
C PRO A 78 -12.61 1.73 -14.09
N MET A 79 -13.83 1.19 -14.04
CA MET A 79 -14.92 1.57 -14.96
C MET A 79 -15.35 3.03 -14.85
N ARG A 80 -15.07 3.68 -13.72
CA ARG A 80 -15.46 5.08 -13.45
C ARG A 80 -14.26 6.02 -13.35
N GLN A 81 -13.05 5.50 -13.50
CA GLN A 81 -11.79 6.22 -13.24
C GLN A 81 -11.79 6.93 -11.86
N GLN A 82 -12.48 6.34 -10.90
CA GLN A 82 -12.63 6.86 -9.55
C GLN A 82 -11.78 6.04 -8.58
N TRP A 83 -11.37 6.67 -7.49
CA TRP A 83 -10.72 6.01 -6.38
C TRP A 83 -11.22 6.63 -5.09
N LYS A 84 -11.21 5.82 -4.02
CA LYS A 84 -11.59 6.24 -2.68
C LYS A 84 -10.54 5.77 -1.71
N TYR A 85 -10.04 6.71 -0.92
CA TYR A 85 -9.17 6.41 0.21
C TYR A 85 -10.00 6.16 1.48
N THR A 86 -9.58 5.18 2.27
CA THR A 86 -10.11 4.86 3.60
C THR A 86 -8.95 4.85 4.60
N GLY A 87 -8.92 5.84 5.49
CA GLY A 87 -7.89 6.06 6.50
C GLY A 87 -7.74 7.54 6.81
N ASP A 88 -6.83 7.87 7.74
CA ASP A 88 -6.69 9.24 8.27
C ASP A 88 -5.23 9.75 8.25
N LEU A 89 -4.27 8.93 7.80
CA LEU A 89 -2.82 9.18 7.96
C LEU A 89 -2.13 9.70 6.68
N LEU A 90 -2.85 9.74 5.56
CA LEU A 90 -2.34 10.25 4.29
C LEU A 90 -2.99 11.58 3.96
N SER A 91 -2.19 12.57 3.59
CA SER A 91 -2.68 13.83 3.07
C SER A 91 -3.33 13.66 1.68
N PRO A 92 -4.21 14.58 1.24
CA PRO A 92 -4.86 14.48 -0.07
C PRO A 92 -3.87 14.38 -1.25
N ASP A 93 -2.73 15.07 -1.16
CA ASP A 93 -1.67 15.03 -2.18
C ASP A 93 -1.01 13.64 -2.26
N GLU A 94 -0.73 13.03 -1.11
CA GLU A 94 -0.19 11.68 -1.04
C GLU A 94 -1.18 10.64 -1.55
N GLN A 95 -2.46 10.77 -1.18
CA GLN A 95 -3.52 9.92 -1.72
C GLN A 95 -3.55 9.99 -3.24
N GLN A 96 -3.42 11.19 -3.81
CA GLN A 96 -3.37 11.39 -5.26
C GLN A 96 -2.11 10.78 -5.90
N GLN A 97 -0.94 10.91 -5.28
CA GLN A 97 0.29 10.27 -5.76
C GLN A 97 0.15 8.74 -5.83
N ILE A 98 -0.46 8.13 -4.80
CA ILE A 98 -0.68 6.68 -4.75
C ILE A 98 -1.72 6.24 -5.76
N ALA A 99 -2.85 6.94 -5.86
CA ALA A 99 -3.88 6.62 -6.84
C ALA A 99 -3.33 6.68 -8.27
N HIS A 100 -2.52 7.70 -8.58
CA HIS A 100 -1.86 7.82 -9.87
C HIS A 100 -0.84 6.70 -10.10
N PHE A 101 -0.10 6.29 -9.07
CA PHE A 101 0.80 5.14 -9.16
C PHE A 101 0.04 3.85 -9.48
N ILE A 102 -1.04 3.56 -8.77
CA ILE A 102 -1.89 2.37 -8.98
C ILE A 102 -2.46 2.37 -10.41
N GLN A 103 -2.97 3.51 -10.88
CA GLN A 103 -3.52 3.65 -12.24
C GLN A 103 -2.45 3.49 -13.34
N LYS A 104 -1.19 3.85 -13.06
CA LYS A 104 -0.08 3.67 -14.00
C LYS A 104 0.46 2.24 -14.05
N GLN A 105 0.17 1.42 -13.04
CA GLN A 105 0.58 0.02 -13.01
C GLN A 105 -0.34 -0.91 -13.84
N GLU A 106 -1.17 -0.36 -14.73
CA GLU A 106 -1.90 -1.14 -15.73
C GLU A 106 -0.92 -1.73 -16.77
N PHE A 107 -0.63 -3.03 -16.62
CA PHE A 107 -0.16 -3.92 -17.68
C PHE A 107 -1.32 -4.79 -18.16
#